data_AF-G2GXT5-F1
#
_entry.id   AF-G2GXT5-F1
#
_cell.length_a   1.000
_cell.length_b   1.000
_cell.length_c   1.000
_cell.angle_alpha   90.00
_cell.angle_beta   90.00
_cell.angle_gamma   90.00
#
_symmetry.space_group_name_H-M   'P 1'
#
loop_
_entity.id
_entity.type
_entity.pdbx_description
1 polymer ?
#
loop_
_entity_poly.entity_id
_entity_poly.type
_entity_poly.pdbx_seq_one_letter_code
_entity_poly.pdbx_strand_id
1 'polypeptide(L)'
;MITSLTTRIFTIFWFTLSLVVLLVLMIPKLDSRQIIPLQDDGKRQGSMLKQHIEAELSSEPDDDLMWWRRLRRVIEKWAPPGQHLVLVTAEGRVDRC
;
A
#
# COMPACT_ATOMS: atom_id res chain seq x y z
N MET A 1 4.18 57.53 7.59
CA MET A 1 4.13 56.69 8.81
C MET A 1 3.09 55.56 8.75
N ILE A 2 2.01 55.67 7.94
CA ILE A 2 0.99 54.64 7.70
C ILE A 2 1.52 53.32 7.08
N THR A 3 2.69 53.37 6.41
CA THR A 3 3.25 52.23 5.69
C THR A 3 3.72 51.08 6.58
N SER A 4 4.17 51.33 7.82
CA SER A 4 4.69 50.26 8.69
C SER A 4 3.59 49.33 9.21
N LEU A 5 2.43 49.89 9.57
CA LEU A 5 1.34 49.14 10.16
C LEU A 5 0.55 48.36 9.09
N THR A 6 0.29 48.99 7.94
CA THR A 6 -0.34 48.33 6.79
C THR A 6 0.52 47.21 6.21
N THR A 7 1.85 47.40 6.13
CA THR A 7 2.76 46.36 5.64
C THR A 7 2.76 45.13 6.56
N ARG A 8 2.78 45.33 7.88
CA ARG A 8 2.75 44.21 8.85
C ARG A 8 1.47 43.39 8.75
N ILE A 9 0.32 44.06 8.66
CA ILE A 9 -0.98 43.40 8.49
C ILE A 9 -1.00 42.60 7.18
N PHE A 10 -0.51 43.21 6.09
CA PHE A 10 -0.44 42.55 4.80
C PHE A 10 0.45 41.31 4.81
N THR A 11 1.63 41.38 5.43
CA THR A 11 2.54 40.23 5.57
C THR A 11 1.91 39.09 6.36
N ILE A 12 1.25 39.39 7.48
CA ILE A 12 0.58 38.37 8.30
C ILE A 12 -0.57 37.74 7.50
N PHE A 13 -1.38 38.55 6.82
CA PHE A 13 -2.48 38.06 5.98
C PHE A 13 -1.98 37.14 4.86
N TRP A 14 -0.92 37.53 4.16
CA TRP A 14 -0.35 36.73 3.09
C TRP A 14 0.29 35.44 3.61
N PHE A 15 0.92 35.51 4.78
CA PHE A 15 1.51 34.35 5.45
C PHE A 15 0.44 33.34 5.86
N THR A 16 -0.66 33.80 6.49
CA THR A 16 -1.76 32.91 6.86
C THR A 16 -2.46 32.35 5.63
N LEU A 17 -2.68 33.15 4.57
CA LEU A 17 -3.20 32.67 3.29
C LEU A 17 -2.32 31.55 2.72
N SER A 18 -1.00 31.77 2.66
CA SER A 18 -0.05 30.76 2.17
C SER A 18 -0.01 29.51 3.05
N LEU A 19 -0.07 29.67 4.37
CA LEU A 19 -0.08 28.55 5.32
C LEU A 19 -1.34 27.71 5.16
N VAL A 20 -2.50 28.34 5.00
CA VAL A 20 -3.77 27.65 4.75
C VAL A 20 -3.74 26.92 3.42
N VAL A 21 -3.20 27.52 2.36
CA VAL A 21 -3.03 26.84 1.07
C VAL A 21 -2.11 25.62 1.21
N LEU A 22 -0.98 25.76 1.88
CA LEU A 22 -0.07 24.63 2.16
C LEU A 22 -0.78 23.53 2.96
N LEU A 23 -1.54 23.90 4.00
CA LEU A 23 -2.29 22.96 4.82
C LEU A 23 -3.34 22.22 3.98
N VAL A 24 -4.13 22.92 3.17
CA VAL A 24 -5.13 22.32 2.27
C VAL A 24 -4.47 21.37 1.26
N LEU A 25 -3.27 21.68 0.77
CA LEU A 25 -2.50 20.78 -0.08
C LEU A 25 -1.90 19.59 0.68
N MET A 26 -1.69 19.71 2.00
CA MET A 26 -1.17 18.64 2.85
C MET A 26 -2.26 17.74 3.44
N ILE A 27 -3.51 18.23 3.58
CA ILE A 27 -4.67 17.43 3.97
C ILE A 27 -4.85 16.18 3.09
N PRO A 28 -4.80 16.24 1.74
CA PRO A 28 -4.89 15.03 0.90
C PRO A 28 -3.62 14.16 0.93
N LYS A 29 -2.48 14.67 1.44
CA LYS A 29 -1.28 13.85 1.71
C LYS A 29 -1.39 13.08 3.01
N LEU A 30 -2.19 13.56 3.97
CA LEU A 30 -2.47 12.90 5.25
C LEU A 30 -3.73 12.03 5.20
N ASP A 31 -4.70 12.37 4.33
CA ASP A 31 -5.80 11.50 3.93
C ASP A 31 -5.33 10.47 2.88
N SER A 32 -4.22 9.82 3.22
CA SER A 32 -3.90 8.51 2.67
C SER A 32 -4.77 7.51 3.42
N ARG A 33 -6.02 7.34 2.95
CA ARG A 33 -6.64 6.01 2.95
C ARG A 33 -5.80 5.09 2.06
N GLN A 34 -4.62 4.76 2.56
CA GLN A 34 -3.69 3.68 2.21
C GLN A 34 -3.60 3.32 0.72
N ILE A 35 -3.42 4.32 -0.14
CA ILE A 35 -2.75 4.09 -1.42
C ILE A 35 -1.38 4.74 -1.31
N ILE A 36 -0.56 4.20 -0.41
CA ILE A 36 0.88 4.24 -0.65
C ILE A 36 1.02 3.41 -1.92
N PRO A 37 1.31 3.98 -3.11
CA PRO A 37 1.61 3.14 -4.25
C PRO A 37 2.71 2.20 -3.77
N LEU A 38 2.41 0.90 -3.76
CA LEU A 38 3.37 -0.13 -3.37
C LEU A 38 4.66 0.23 -4.10
N GLN A 39 5.71 0.55 -3.32
CA GLN A 39 7.03 0.90 -3.85
C GLN A 39 7.32 -0.09 -4.98
N ASP A 40 7.67 0.37 -6.18
CA ASP A 40 7.68 -0.46 -7.39
C ASP A 40 8.45 -1.78 -7.20
N ASP A 41 9.44 -1.78 -6.30
CA ASP A 41 10.19 -2.95 -5.84
C ASP A 41 9.32 -4.01 -5.14
N GLY A 42 8.40 -3.61 -4.26
CA GLY A 42 7.43 -4.51 -3.63
C GLY A 42 6.42 -5.09 -4.63
N LYS A 43 6.02 -4.31 -5.64
CA LYS A 43 5.15 -4.79 -6.72
C LYS A 43 5.88 -5.80 -7.62
N ARG A 44 7.15 -5.55 -7.94
CA ARG A 44 8.01 -6.48 -8.69
C ARG A 44 8.23 -7.78 -7.92
N GLN A 45 8.54 -7.67 -6.63
CA GLN A 45 8.71 -8.84 -5.75
C GLN A 45 7.41 -9.66 -5.64
N GLY A 46 6.25 -9.00 -5.51
CA GLY A 46 4.95 -9.67 -5.52
C GLY A 46 4.63 -10.34 -6.87
N SER A 47 5.00 -9.73 -7.99
CA SER A 47 4.79 -10.32 -9.33
C SER A 47 5.67 -11.55 -9.59
N MET A 48 6.94 -11.50 -9.16
CA MET A 48 7.86 -12.64 -9.24
C MET A 48 7.38 -13.78 -8.35
N LEU A 49 6.93 -13.47 -7.13
CA LEU A 49 6.40 -14.44 -6.19
C LEU A 49 5.12 -15.11 -6.73
N LYS A 50 4.21 -14.34 -7.32
CA LYS A 50 3.02 -14.88 -7.99
C LYS A 50 3.41 -15.87 -9.09
N GLN A 51 4.30 -15.48 -10.00
CA GLN A 51 4.75 -16.34 -11.11
C GLN A 51 5.40 -17.63 -10.61
N HIS A 52 6.18 -17.54 -9.53
CA HIS A 52 6.83 -18.71 -8.94
C HIS A 52 5.84 -19.68 -8.30
N ILE A 53 4.88 -19.15 -7.53
CA ILE A 53 3.81 -19.95 -6.92
C ILE A 53 2.95 -20.60 -8.01
N GLU A 54 2.59 -19.89 -9.07
CA GLU A 54 1.75 -20.39 -10.16
C GLU A 54 2.45 -21.48 -10.99
N ALA A 55 3.76 -21.34 -11.22
CA ALA A 55 4.56 -22.37 -11.87
C ALA A 55 4.67 -23.65 -11.02
N GLU A 56 4.85 -23.51 -9.70
CA GLU A 56 4.96 -24.65 -8.80
C GLU A 56 3.60 -25.34 -8.60
N LEU A 57 2.50 -24.58 -8.52
CA LEU A 57 1.14 -25.12 -8.43
C LEU A 57 0.71 -25.87 -9.69
N SER A 58 1.14 -25.42 -10.88
CA SER A 58 0.85 -26.06 -12.17
C SER A 58 1.67 -27.32 -12.44
N SER A 59 2.76 -27.52 -11.68
CA SER A 59 3.69 -28.64 -11.89
C SER A 59 3.29 -29.93 -11.16
N GLU A 60 2.31 -29.87 -10.26
CA GLU A 60 1.84 -31.04 -9.49
C GLU A 60 0.44 -31.50 -9.94
N PRO A 61 0.16 -32.82 -9.95
CA PRO A 61 -1.07 -33.38 -10.51
C PRO A 61 -2.35 -32.92 -9.79
N ASP A 62 -3.45 -32.89 -10.55
CA ASP A 62 -4.84 -32.58 -10.16
C ASP A 62 -5.35 -33.57 -9.12
N ASP A 63 -5.06 -33.31 -7.84
CA ASP A 63 -5.77 -33.95 -6.73
C ASP A 63 -6.61 -32.88 -6.01
N ASP A 64 -7.86 -32.80 -6.47
CA ASP A 64 -8.85 -31.76 -6.16
C ASP A 64 -9.28 -31.72 -4.68
N LEU A 65 -8.91 -32.72 -3.88
CA LEU A 65 -9.30 -32.82 -2.47
C LEU A 65 -8.30 -32.16 -1.51
N MET A 66 -7.03 -32.00 -1.93
CA MET A 66 -5.95 -31.53 -1.06
C MET A 66 -5.32 -30.21 -1.54
N TRP A 67 -5.90 -29.58 -2.57
CA TRP A 67 -5.41 -28.34 -3.18
C TRP A 67 -5.14 -27.24 -2.14
N TRP A 68 -6.00 -27.09 -1.12
CA TRP A 68 -5.86 -26.05 -0.10
C TRP A 68 -4.67 -26.29 0.85
N ARG A 69 -4.31 -27.55 1.11
CA ARG A 69 -3.11 -27.92 1.90
C ARG A 69 -1.84 -27.71 1.09
N ARG A 70 -1.89 -27.97 -0.23
CA ARG A 70 -0.79 -27.68 -1.16
C ARG A 70 -0.53 -26.17 -1.21
N LEU A 71 -1.57 -25.37 -1.41
CA LEU A 71 -1.50 -23.91 -1.45
C LEU A 71 -0.86 -23.34 -0.17
N ARG A 72 -1.30 -23.78 1.01
CA ARG A 72 -0.67 -23.36 2.27
C ARG A 72 0.78 -23.76 2.40
N ARG A 73 1.15 -24.98 2.01
CA ARG A 73 2.53 -25.45 2.06
C ARG A 73 3.45 -24.63 1.15
N VAL A 74 2.98 -24.29 -0.06
CA VAL A 74 3.72 -23.44 -1.00
C VAL A 74 3.84 -22.02 -0.44
N ILE A 75 2.76 -21.48 0.12
CA ILE A 75 2.78 -20.15 0.75
C ILE A 75 3.74 -20.10 1.95
N GLU A 76 3.73 -21.10 2.83
CA GLU A 76 4.65 -21.20 3.97
C GLU A 76 6.11 -21.35 3.52
N LYS A 77 6.37 -22.16 2.46
CA LYS A 77 7.71 -22.35 1.89
C LYS A 77 8.29 -21.07 1.31
N TRP A 78 7.45 -20.23 0.72
CA TRP A 78 7.86 -18.99 0.05
C TRP A 78 7.59 -17.72 0.87
N ALA A 79 7.15 -17.85 2.12
CA ALA A 79 6.96 -16.71 3.03
C ALA A 79 8.33 -16.14 3.45
N PRO A 80 8.62 -14.85 3.15
CA PRO A 80 9.84 -14.21 3.62
C PRO A 80 9.86 -14.15 5.15
N PRO A 81 11.01 -14.35 5.83
CA PRO A 81 11.09 -14.28 7.28
C PRO A 81 10.66 -12.88 7.77
N GLY A 82 9.60 -12.84 8.58
CA GLY A 82 9.00 -11.60 9.09
C GLY A 82 7.88 -10.99 8.24
N GLN A 83 7.47 -11.62 7.14
CA GLN A 83 6.33 -11.21 6.31
C GLN A 83 5.28 -12.32 6.25
N HIS A 84 4.00 -11.94 6.32
CA HIS A 84 2.87 -12.87 6.22
C HIS A 84 2.20 -12.69 4.85
N LEU A 85 2.10 -13.79 4.10
CA LEU A 85 1.25 -13.84 2.92
C LEU A 85 -0.21 -14.00 3.36
N VAL A 86 -1.09 -13.30 2.66
CA VAL A 86 -2.52 -13.33 2.94
C VAL A 86 -3.26 -13.61 1.63
N LEU A 87 -4.18 -14.56 1.65
CA LEU A 87 -5.09 -14.82 0.54
C LEU A 87 -6.32 -13.95 0.72
N VAL A 88 -6.59 -13.12 -0.28
CA VAL A 88 -7.80 -12.30 -0.34
C VAL A 88 -8.63 -12.79 -1.50
N THR A 89 -9.81 -13.33 -1.22
CA THR A 89 -10.75 -13.72 -2.28
C THR A 89 -11.38 -12.47 -2.89
N ALA A 90 -11.90 -12.58 -4.11
CA ALA A 90 -12.59 -11.46 -4.79
C ALA A 90 -13.80 -10.92 -4.01
N GLU A 91 -14.35 -11.71 -3.08
CA GLU A 91 -15.42 -11.30 -2.17
C GLU A 91 -14.93 -10.47 -0.95
N GLY A 92 -13.63 -10.23 -0.86
CA GLY A 92 -13.02 -9.54 0.29
C GLY A 92 -12.90 -10.42 1.54
N ARG A 93 -13.05 -11.75 1.42
CA ARG A 93 -12.72 -12.66 2.52
C ARG A 93 -11.21 -12.77 2.60
N VAL A 94 -10.70 -12.43 3.78
CA VAL A 94 -9.28 -12.52 4.10
C VAL A 94 -9.08 -13.79 4.91
N ASP A 95 -8.61 -14.84 4.25
CA ASP A 95 -8.23 -16.06 4.94
C ASP A 95 -6.74 -15.96 5.31
N ARG A 96 -6.49 -15.90 6.61
CA ARG A 96 -5.14 -15.96 7.17
C ARG A 96 -4.69 -17.42 7.09
N CYS A 97 -3.67 -17.68 6.27
CA CYS A 97 -2.97 -18.96 6.26
C CYS A 97 -1.93 -19.00 7.37
#